data_AF-A0A7V3MHQ4-F1
#
_entry.id   AF-A0A7V3MHQ4-F1
#
_cell.length_a   1.000
_cell.length_b   1.000
_cell.length_c   1.000
_cell.angle_alpha   90.00
_cell.angle_beta   90.00
_cell.angle_gamma   90.00
#
_symmetry.space_group_name_H-M   'P 1'
#
loop_
_entity.id
_entity.type
_entity.pdbx_description
1 polymer ?
#
loop_
_entity_poly.entity_id
_entity_poly.type
_entity_poly.pdbx_seq_one_letter_code
_entity_poly.pdbx_strand_id
1 'polypeptide(L)'
;MTGWPEPGTRVTVRYRRAGGSVPPLTDVVGHLLAVEPVVRVRTKSGAVVEFAPERVVALRVLTDAPVRTSQIRALEHAAARAWPGVEHTWRDGWLLRAAPGAGLEPNSA
;
A
#
# COMPACT_ATOMS: atom_id res chain seq x y z
N MET A 1 3.08 -29.92 0.55
CA MET A 1 2.67 -28.64 -0.05
C MET A 1 2.85 -27.55 1.00
N THR A 2 4.07 -27.05 1.17
CA THR A 2 4.30 -25.90 2.06
C THR A 2 3.84 -24.67 1.30
N GLY A 3 2.69 -24.14 1.72
CA GLY A 3 1.65 -23.64 0.84
C GLY A 3 1.67 -22.14 0.58
N TRP A 4 0.86 -21.75 -0.38
CA TRP A 4 0.48 -20.37 -0.61
C TRP A 4 -0.03 -19.73 0.69
N PRO A 5 0.31 -18.46 0.96
CA PRO A 5 -0.26 -17.75 2.11
C PRO A 5 -1.75 -17.44 1.85
N GLU A 6 -2.44 -16.98 2.88
CA GLU A 6 -3.84 -16.58 2.77
C GLU A 6 -4.03 -15.44 1.75
N PRO A 7 -5.12 -15.43 0.98
CA PRO A 7 -5.54 -14.27 0.21
C PRO A 7 -5.54 -12.99 1.07
N GLY A 8 -5.08 -11.90 0.48
CA GLY A 8 -4.81 -10.64 1.18
C GLY A 8 -3.36 -10.51 1.64
N THR A 9 -2.58 -11.59 1.72
CA THR A 9 -1.17 -11.50 2.11
C THR A 9 -0.34 -10.78 1.05
N ARG A 10 0.52 -9.84 1.48
CA ARG A 10 1.46 -9.17 0.58
C ARG A 10 2.64 -10.10 0.26
N VAL A 11 2.89 -10.31 -1.03
CA VAL A 11 3.88 -11.25 -1.53
C VAL A 11 4.75 -10.63 -2.63
N THR A 12 5.95 -11.16 -2.77
CA THR A 12 6.71 -11.12 -4.02
C THR A 12 6.73 -12.50 -4.62
N VAL A 13 6.38 -12.60 -5.91
CA VAL A 13 6.35 -13.86 -6.65
C VAL A 13 7.22 -13.72 -7.88
N ARG A 14 8.19 -14.62 -8.00
CA ARG A 14 8.96 -14.80 -9.23
C ARG A 14 8.35 -15.93 -10.03
N TYR A 15 8.06 -15.68 -11.30
CA TYR A 15 7.44 -16.68 -12.18
C TYR A 15 8.04 -16.67 -13.60
N ARG A 16 7.91 -17.81 -14.28
CA ARG A 16 8.29 -18.00 -15.68
C ARG A 16 7.32 -17.28 -16.60
N ARG A 17 7.85 -16.48 -17.53
CA ARG A 17 7.08 -15.89 -18.63
C ARG A 17 6.80 -16.95 -19.70
N ALA A 18 6.04 -16.58 -20.73
CA ALA A 18 5.81 -17.44 -21.89
C ALA A 18 7.15 -17.86 -22.52
N GLY A 19 7.20 -19.07 -23.08
CA GLY A 19 8.40 -19.59 -23.76
C GLY A 19 8.90 -18.62 -24.83
N GLY A 20 10.22 -18.41 -24.89
CA GLY A 20 10.85 -17.43 -25.79
C GLY A 20 10.89 -16.00 -25.26
N SER A 21 10.33 -15.71 -24.09
CA SER A 21 10.46 -14.38 -23.47
C SER A 21 11.91 -14.10 -23.05
N VAL A 22 12.38 -12.87 -23.31
CA VAL A 22 13.65 -12.34 -22.82
C VAL A 22 13.35 -11.08 -21.98
N PRO A 23 13.67 -11.06 -20.67
CA PRO A 23 14.16 -12.18 -19.85
C PRO A 23 13.08 -13.28 -19.67
N PRO A 24 13.47 -14.53 -19.33
CA PRO A 24 12.53 -15.66 -19.18
C PRO A 24 11.75 -15.64 -17.87
N LEU A 25 12.23 -14.90 -16.87
CA LEU A 25 11.61 -14.75 -15.56
C LEU A 25 11.17 -13.30 -15.37
N THR A 26 10.13 -13.12 -14.55
CA THR A 26 9.73 -11.80 -14.06
C THR A 26 9.20 -11.90 -12.64
N ASP A 27 9.12 -10.75 -11.98
CA ASP A 27 8.72 -10.62 -10.59
C ASP A 27 7.43 -9.78 -10.51
N VAL A 28 6.52 -10.17 -9.61
CA VAL A 28 5.37 -9.35 -9.24
C VAL A 28 5.33 -9.14 -7.74
N VAL A 29 5.07 -7.91 -7.32
CA VAL A 29 4.89 -7.54 -5.92
C VAL A 29 3.47 -7.01 -5.73
N GLY A 30 2.73 -7.59 -4.80
CA GLY A 30 1.34 -7.22 -4.58
C GLY A 30 0.67 -8.06 -3.51
N HIS A 31 -0.65 -7.95 -3.42
CA HIS A 31 -1.46 -8.79 -2.54
C HIS A 31 -1.98 -9.98 -3.32
N LEU A 32 -1.85 -11.17 -2.74
CA LEU A 32 -2.43 -12.40 -3.28
C LEU A 32 -3.95 -12.29 -3.24
N LEU A 33 -4.63 -12.54 -4.35
CA LEU A 33 -6.09 -12.53 -4.42
C LEU A 33 -6.66 -13.95 -4.50
N ALA A 34 -5.99 -14.83 -5.23
CA ALA A 34 -6.38 -16.21 -5.44
C ALA A 34 -5.18 -17.04 -5.89
N VAL A 35 -5.28 -18.36 -5.75
CA VAL A 35 -4.24 -19.34 -6.12
C VAL A 35 -4.74 -20.29 -7.19
N GLU A 36 -5.97 -20.78 -7.03
CA GLU A 36 -6.62 -21.69 -7.98
C GLU A 36 -7.84 -21.02 -8.63
N PRO A 37 -8.11 -21.31 -9.92
CA PRO A 37 -7.32 -22.14 -10.83
C PRO A 37 -6.05 -21.44 -11.36
N VAL A 38 -5.96 -20.12 -11.15
CA VAL A 38 -4.81 -19.29 -11.54
C VAL A 38 -4.39 -18.42 -10.36
N VAL A 39 -3.10 -18.16 -10.25
CA VAL A 39 -2.59 -17.24 -9.23
C VAL A 39 -2.88 -15.82 -9.68
N ARG A 40 -3.51 -15.03 -8.80
CA ARG A 40 -3.87 -13.64 -9.06
C ARG A 40 -3.20 -12.75 -8.02
N VAL A 41 -2.40 -11.78 -8.46
CA VAL A 41 -1.72 -10.83 -7.59
C VAL A 41 -2.09 -9.40 -7.96
N ARG A 42 -2.66 -8.64 -7.02
CA ARG A 42 -2.96 -7.21 -7.20
C ARG A 42 -1.76 -6.37 -6.81
N THR A 43 -1.16 -5.71 -7.80
CA THR A 43 -0.01 -4.82 -7.62
C THR A 43 -0.41 -3.51 -6.93
N LYS A 44 0.60 -2.71 -6.54
CA LYS A 44 0.38 -1.39 -5.92
C LYS A 44 -0.41 -0.42 -6.82
N SER A 45 -0.32 -0.55 -8.15
CA SER A 45 -1.08 0.29 -9.08
C SER A 45 -2.54 -0.13 -9.22
N GLY A 46 -2.95 -1.23 -8.59
CA GLY A 46 -4.28 -1.82 -8.76
C GLY A 46 -4.38 -2.83 -9.89
N ALA A 47 -3.36 -2.95 -10.74
CA ALA A 47 -3.33 -3.95 -11.82
C ALA A 47 -3.27 -5.37 -11.23
N VAL A 48 -4.04 -6.28 -11.81
CA VAL A 48 -4.03 -7.71 -11.46
C VAL A 48 -3.16 -8.45 -12.46
N VAL A 49 -2.16 -9.15 -11.94
CA VAL A 49 -1.28 -10.02 -12.72
C VAL A 49 -1.69 -11.46 -12.47
N GLU A 50 -1.81 -12.23 -13.55
CA GLU A 50 -2.23 -13.63 -13.50
C GLU A 50 -1.17 -14.54 -14.11
N PHE A 51 -0.93 -15.68 -13.46
CA PHE A 51 -0.01 -16.71 -13.94
C PHE A 51 -0.39 -18.07 -13.35
N ALA A 52 0.02 -19.12 -14.04
CA ALA A 52 -0.27 -20.47 -13.61
C ALA A 52 0.60 -20.87 -12.39
N PRO A 53 0.06 -21.58 -11.37
CA PRO A 53 0.80 -21.95 -10.17
C PRO A 53 2.13 -22.67 -10.46
N GLU A 54 2.17 -23.51 -11.48
CA GLU A 54 3.34 -24.29 -11.91
C GLU A 54 4.47 -23.44 -12.52
N ARG A 55 4.19 -22.19 -12.89
CA ARG A 55 5.21 -21.26 -13.41
C ARG A 55 5.97 -20.56 -12.30
N VAL A 56 5.52 -20.66 -11.05
CA VAL A 56 6.15 -20.01 -9.90
C VAL A 56 7.47 -20.69 -9.57
N VAL A 57 8.51 -19.90 -9.39
CA VAL A 57 9.85 -20.39 -9.02
C VAL A 57 10.30 -19.90 -7.66
N ALA A 58 9.76 -18.79 -7.17
CA ALA A 58 9.99 -18.31 -5.82
C ALA A 58 8.79 -17.50 -5.32
N LEU A 59 8.51 -17.63 -4.02
CA LEU A 59 7.46 -16.91 -3.31
C LEU A 59 8.01 -16.44 -1.98
N ARG A 60 7.78 -15.17 -1.63
CA ARG A 60 8.14 -14.63 -0.32
C ARG A 60 7.03 -13.71 0.18
N VAL A 61 6.61 -13.94 1.44
CA VAL A 61 5.72 -13.04 2.18
C VAL A 61 6.49 -11.77 2.55
N LEU A 62 5.83 -10.63 2.38
CA LEU A 62 6.35 -9.32 2.71
C LEU A 62 5.52 -8.72 3.85
N THR A 63 6.15 -7.83 4.61
CA THR A 63 5.43 -6.92 5.51
C THR A 63 4.54 -5.97 4.69
N ASP A 64 3.66 -5.27 5.40
CA ASP A 64 2.86 -4.20 4.82
C ASP A 64 3.72 -3.15 4.11
N ALA A 65 3.09 -2.47 3.15
CA ALA A 65 3.75 -1.39 2.43
C ALA A 65 4.09 -0.26 3.41
N PRO A 66 5.35 0.20 3.46
CA PRO A 66 5.73 1.27 4.36
C PRO A 66 4.99 2.56 3.99
N VAL A 67 4.46 3.25 5.01
CA VAL A 67 3.91 4.59 4.87
C VAL A 67 5.08 5.57 4.79
N ARG A 68 5.19 6.31 3.69
CA ARG A 68 6.27 7.28 3.50
C ARG A 68 5.99 8.53 4.32
N THR A 69 7.04 9.17 4.84
CA THR A 69 6.95 10.48 5.51
C THR A 69 6.22 11.52 4.67
N SER A 70 6.40 11.51 3.34
CA SER A 70 5.69 12.41 2.44
C SER A 70 4.19 12.17 2.37
N GLN A 71 3.73 10.93 2.54
CA GLN A 71 2.30 10.60 2.58
C GLN A 71 1.67 11.07 3.89
N ILE A 72 2.39 10.91 5.01
CA ILE A 72 1.98 11.44 6.32
C ILE A 72 1.84 12.96 6.21
N ARG A 73 2.88 13.65 5.74
CA ARG A 73 2.84 15.12 5.56
C ARG A 73 1.75 15.59 4.59
N ALA A 74 1.49 14.85 3.52
CA ALA A 74 0.43 15.18 2.59
C ALA A 74 -0.97 15.05 3.25
N LEU A 75 -1.16 14.05 4.09
CA LEU A 75 -2.38 13.86 4.87
C LEU A 75 -2.57 14.99 5.89
N GLU A 76 -1.53 15.30 6.67
CA GLU A 76 -1.55 16.43 7.62
C GLU A 76 -1.87 17.75 6.92
N HIS A 77 -1.20 18.03 5.80
CA HIS A 77 -1.47 19.22 5.01
C HIS A 77 -2.90 19.27 4.45
N ALA A 78 -3.45 18.12 4.02
CA ALA A 78 -4.83 18.03 3.57
C ALA A 78 -5.81 18.30 4.73
N ALA A 79 -5.53 17.76 5.92
CA ALA A 79 -6.33 17.99 7.12
C ALA A 79 -6.31 19.46 7.56
N ALA A 80 -5.13 20.09 7.60
CA ALA A 80 -4.98 21.51 7.91
C ALA A 80 -5.77 22.41 6.92
N ARG A 81 -5.82 22.05 5.63
CA ARG A 81 -6.62 22.79 4.64
C ARG A 81 -8.12 22.55 4.76
N ALA A 82 -8.54 21.33 5.11
CA ALA A 82 -9.95 20.99 5.27
C ALA A 82 -10.56 21.61 6.53
N TRP A 83 -9.76 21.74 7.60
CA TRP A 83 -10.14 22.34 8.87
C TRP A 83 -9.17 23.46 9.26
N PRO A 84 -9.28 24.64 8.62
CA PRO A 84 -8.35 25.73 8.89
C PRO A 84 -8.47 26.29 10.30
N GLY A 85 -9.56 26.04 11.04
CA GLY A 85 -9.88 26.75 12.29
C GLY A 85 -10.53 28.11 12.01
N VAL A 86 -11.44 28.54 12.90
CA VAL A 86 -12.00 29.91 12.88
C VAL A 86 -11.20 30.86 13.76
N GLU A 87 -10.47 30.32 14.74
CA GLU A 87 -9.58 31.07 15.63
C GLU A 87 -8.16 30.48 15.58
N HIS A 88 -7.15 31.35 15.55
CA HIS A 88 -5.73 30.99 15.49
C HIS A 88 -4.92 31.71 16.56
N THR A 89 -3.96 31.02 17.18
CA THR A 89 -3.02 31.64 18.12
C THR A 89 -1.69 30.91 18.10
N TRP A 90 -0.59 31.67 18.08
CA TRP A 90 0.75 31.12 18.30
C TRP A 90 1.05 31.00 19.79
N ARG A 91 1.53 29.83 20.23
CA ARG A 91 1.96 29.58 21.60
C ARG A 91 3.19 28.68 21.63
N ASP A 92 4.30 29.17 22.19
CA ASP A 92 5.52 28.39 22.40
C ASP A 92 6.03 27.67 21.13
N GLY A 93 5.90 28.33 19.96
CA GLY A 93 6.31 27.79 18.66
C GLY A 93 5.27 26.92 17.95
N TRP A 94 4.07 26.74 18.53
CA TRP A 94 2.95 26.00 17.96
C TRP A 94 1.85 26.94 17.47
N LEU A 95 1.27 26.64 16.30
CA LEU A 95 0.06 27.31 15.80
C LEU A 95 -1.17 26.52 16.24
N LEU A 96 -1.88 27.04 17.23
CA LEU A 96 -3.14 26.48 17.71
C LEU A 96 -4.29 26.94 16.82
N ARG A 97 -5.22 26.03 16.51
CA ARG A 97 -6.40 26.29 15.66
C ARG A 97 -7.65 25.72 16.31
N ALA A 98 -8.68 26.54 16.50
CA ALA A 98 -9.95 26.13 17.09
C ALA A 98 -11.11 26.33 16.12
N ALA A 99 -12.09 25.42 16.12
CA ALA A 99 -13.36 25.55 15.39
C ALA A 99 -14.50 24.85 16.15
N PRO A 100 -15.72 25.42 16.19
CA PRO A 100 -16.88 24.75 16.76
C PRO A 100 -17.17 23.44 16.01
N GLY A 101 -17.33 22.33 16.74
CA GLY A 101 -17.71 21.03 16.16
C GLY A 101 -16.56 20.21 15.55
N ALA A 102 -15.30 20.61 15.72
CA ALA A 102 -14.16 19.77 15.35
C ALA A 102 -14.00 18.61 16.34
N GLY A 103 -14.59 17.45 16.06
CA GLY A 103 -14.42 16.22 16.86
C GLY A 103 -13.03 15.58 16.75
N LEU A 104 -12.12 16.17 15.96
CA LEU A 104 -10.72 15.81 15.82
C LEU A 104 -9.90 17.01 16.28
N GLU A 105 -9.15 16.86 17.38
CA GLU A 105 -8.16 17.82 17.88
C GLU A 105 -7.05 17.99 16.82
N PRO A 106 -7.07 19.03 15.98
CA PRO A 106 -6.21 19.13 14.80
C PRO A 106 -4.81 19.68 15.16
N ASN A 107 -4.36 19.42 16.37
CA ASN A 107 -3.24 20.13 17.01
C ASN A 107 -1.86 19.68 16.49
N SER A 108 -1.83 18.76 15.51
CA SER A 108 -0.61 18.21 14.89
C SER A 108 -0.50 18.45 13.37
N ALA A 109 -1.44 19.18 12.75
CA ALA A 109 -1.46 19.40 11.29
C ALA A 109 -0.74 20.67 10.82
#